data_AF-A0A0J7NZA0-F1
#
_entry.id   AF-A0A0J7NZA0-F1
#
_cell.length_a   1.000
_cell.length_b   1.000
_cell.length_c   1.000
_cell.angle_alpha   90.00
_cell.angle_beta   90.00
_cell.angle_gamma   90.00
#
_symmetry.space_group_name_H-M   'P 1'
#
loop_
_entity.id
_entity.type
_entity.pdbx_description
1 polymer ?
#
loop_
_entity_poly.entity_id
_entity_poly.type
_entity_poly.pdbx_seq_one_letter_code
_entity_poly.pdbx_strand_id
1 'polypeptide(L)'
;MNGNAYLELPCLEGIAKAFSIELWFLTRANDGLLLYNGQLNNGRGDFISLNLVHGRLEFRFNLGSGIANITSPDPVSRDIWHCVRISRLGREGVLQLDDGIVARGLSGSPLTELNLEMPLYVGGVKHWREVHHLSGAWTGLVGAVQRLMVNGKTYQNLAVNITQHNTEIYDGLPCPSNENPCHNGGICLPLLNSYLCKCANGYNGLHCEYFMGYDVSGTEISERPVRFEGDNFLQFKHRYGRSTNSTNTTLGEYFEESYSDYDLEEDVDYEYDSYDYTERRGQQSNKFELRLRTVHPEGLIAWVGRGKLEHFFLSLHGGHVVLTYKSKIENVSVKSKERVDDGVFHHIRASRRRKACTLQIDEHTPVKVSMETTLLTTNGKLFVGGKPGHPGIRGCVTDFIVDKRRLPLARRKIDFCHDNDV
;
A
#
# COMPACT_ATOMS: atom_id res chain seq x y z
N MET A 1 20.97 19.28 2.41
CA MET A 1 22.23 19.14 3.17
C MET A 1 23.42 19.38 2.25
N ASN A 2 24.42 20.15 2.69
CA ASN A 2 25.54 20.62 1.87
C ASN A 2 26.91 20.08 2.30
N GLY A 3 26.96 18.99 3.08
CA GLY A 3 28.19 18.40 3.63
C GLY A 3 28.58 18.91 5.03
N ASN A 4 28.07 20.07 5.45
CA ASN A 4 28.26 20.61 6.81
C ASN A 4 26.95 20.69 7.62
N ALA A 5 25.88 20.15 7.06
CA ALA A 5 24.55 20.18 7.64
C ALA A 5 24.25 18.90 8.40
N TYR A 6 23.46 18.97 9.48
CA TYR A 6 23.02 17.79 10.21
C TYR A 6 21.67 18.01 10.90
N LEU A 7 20.97 16.91 11.13
CA LEU A 7 19.85 16.82 12.07
C LEU A 7 20.34 16.20 13.38
N GLU A 8 19.87 16.72 14.50
CA GLU A 8 20.15 16.20 15.84
C GLU A 8 18.84 15.70 16.47
N LEU A 9 18.78 14.39 16.72
CA LEU A 9 17.65 13.67 17.29
C LEU A 9 18.01 13.10 18.67
N PRO A 10 17.01 12.80 19.52
CA PRO A 10 17.26 12.10 20.77
C PRO A 10 18.05 10.79 20.56
N CYS A 11 18.83 10.40 21.57
CA CYS A 11 19.56 9.13 21.57
C CYS A 11 18.60 7.97 21.29
N LEU A 12 19.08 6.97 20.55
CA LEU A 12 18.31 5.77 20.29
C LEU A 12 18.06 4.97 21.57
N GLU A 13 16.80 4.60 21.80
CA GLU A 13 16.36 3.83 22.97
C GLU A 13 15.93 2.41 22.57
N GLY A 14 16.06 1.45 23.49
CA GLY A 14 15.61 0.07 23.27
C GLY A 14 16.41 -0.70 22.22
N ILE A 15 17.62 -0.25 21.89
CA ILE A 15 18.47 -0.78 20.81
C ILE A 15 19.56 -1.75 21.26
N ALA A 16 19.59 -2.09 22.56
CA ALA A 16 20.71 -2.82 23.18
C ALA A 16 20.97 -4.19 22.53
N LYS A 17 19.94 -5.02 22.32
CA LYS A 17 20.08 -6.36 21.71
C LYS A 17 19.79 -6.38 20.22
N ALA A 18 18.87 -5.54 19.76
CA ALA A 18 18.46 -5.50 18.38
C ALA A 18 17.94 -4.12 17.99
N PHE A 19 18.07 -3.79 16.70
CA PHE A 19 17.40 -2.64 16.11
C PHE A 19 17.15 -2.86 14.62
N SER A 20 16.23 -2.09 14.07
CA SER A 20 16.02 -1.94 12.63
C SER A 20 15.89 -0.45 12.30
N ILE A 21 16.62 0.02 11.30
CA ILE A 21 16.58 1.40 10.82
C ILE A 21 16.36 1.40 9.32
N GLU A 22 15.41 2.20 8.86
CA GLU A 22 15.19 2.49 7.44
C GLU A 22 15.38 3.99 7.19
N LEU A 23 16.18 4.32 6.17
CA LEU A 23 16.48 5.69 5.79
C LEU A 23 16.26 5.87 4.30
N TRP A 24 15.49 6.90 3.94
CA TRP A 24 15.28 7.31 2.55
C TRP A 24 16.13 8.53 2.27
N PHE A 25 17.07 8.42 1.34
CA PHE A 25 18.06 9.44 1.07
C PHE A 25 18.34 9.61 -0.42
N LEU A 26 18.88 10.78 -0.76
CA LEU A 26 19.41 11.10 -2.08
C LEU A 26 20.79 11.72 -1.87
N THR A 27 21.76 11.34 -2.68
CA THR A 27 23.13 11.87 -2.62
C THR A 27 23.57 12.48 -3.94
N ARG A 28 24.38 13.53 -3.86
CA ARG A 28 25.07 14.18 -4.98
C ARG A 28 26.59 13.98 -4.95
N ALA A 29 27.09 13.38 -3.86
CA ALA A 29 28.50 13.04 -3.66
C ALA A 29 28.68 11.52 -3.56
N ASN A 30 29.91 11.07 -3.76
CA ASN A 30 30.28 9.65 -3.62
C ASN A 30 30.67 9.27 -2.18
N ASP A 31 30.78 10.26 -1.30
CA ASP A 31 31.21 10.09 0.08
C ASP A 31 30.35 10.98 0.99
N GLY A 32 30.01 10.49 2.17
CA GLY A 32 29.27 11.27 3.16
C GLY A 32 28.64 10.42 4.26
N LEU A 33 28.57 10.98 5.47
CA LEU A 33 27.90 10.38 6.61
C LEU A 33 26.37 10.50 6.47
N LEU A 34 25.66 9.37 6.50
CA LEU A 34 24.20 9.34 6.51
C LEU A 34 23.63 9.35 7.93
N LEU A 35 24.21 8.55 8.83
CA LEU A 35 23.71 8.39 10.19
C LEU A 35 24.86 8.05 11.16
N TYR A 36 24.88 8.68 12.35
CA TYR A 36 25.81 8.37 13.42
C TYR A 36 25.14 8.46 14.80
N ASN A 37 25.42 7.50 15.68
CA ASN A 37 25.11 7.61 17.09
C ASN A 37 26.24 6.92 17.88
N GLY A 38 26.87 7.66 18.78
CA GLY A 38 27.97 7.16 19.62
C GLY A 38 27.60 7.03 21.10
N GLN A 39 28.47 6.40 21.86
CA GLN A 39 28.39 6.35 23.32
C GLN A 39 28.99 7.60 23.95
N LEU A 40 30.28 7.87 23.71
CA LEU A 40 31.00 8.95 24.40
C LEU A 40 31.39 10.06 23.43
N ASN A 41 31.31 11.30 23.90
CA ASN A 41 31.72 12.50 23.16
C ASN A 41 33.25 12.67 23.00
N ASN A 42 34.06 11.71 23.44
CA ASN A 42 35.52 11.72 23.29
C ASN A 42 36.01 10.80 22.15
N GLY A 43 35.10 10.36 21.27
CA GLY A 43 35.42 9.47 20.15
C GLY A 43 35.73 8.03 20.57
N ARG A 44 35.26 7.60 21.75
CA ARG A 44 35.42 6.23 22.27
C ARG A 44 34.07 5.58 22.59
N GLY A 45 34.14 4.29 22.90
CA GLY A 45 32.98 3.49 23.27
C GLY A 45 32.27 2.93 22.05
N ASP A 46 31.04 2.50 22.30
CA ASP A 46 30.17 1.93 21.29
C ASP A 46 29.71 2.98 20.27
N PHE A 47 29.41 2.53 19.06
CA PHE A 47 28.83 3.38 18.03
C PHE A 47 28.09 2.58 16.98
N ILE A 48 27.22 3.27 16.26
CA ILE A 48 26.71 2.87 14.96
C ILE A 48 26.98 4.00 13.95
N SER A 49 27.30 3.64 12.73
CA SER A 49 27.49 4.59 11.64
C SER A 49 27.07 3.98 10.30
N LEU A 50 26.38 4.76 9.48
CA LEU A 50 26.10 4.45 8.10
C LEU A 50 26.74 5.51 7.21
N ASN A 51 27.66 5.09 6.36
CA ASN A 51 28.46 5.98 5.52
C ASN A 51 28.27 5.64 4.06
N LEU A 52 28.34 6.63 3.20
CA LEU A 52 28.62 6.46 1.79
C LEU A 52 30.14 6.59 1.60
N VAL A 53 30.76 5.60 0.96
CA VAL A 53 32.20 5.55 0.71
C VAL A 53 32.41 5.06 -0.72
N HIS A 54 33.02 5.90 -1.56
CA HIS A 54 33.25 5.63 -2.98
C HIS A 54 32.01 5.07 -3.72
N GLY A 55 30.82 5.62 -3.42
CA GLY A 55 29.56 5.23 -4.04
C GLY A 55 28.95 3.92 -3.53
N ARG A 56 29.43 3.36 -2.41
CA ARG A 56 28.82 2.21 -1.73
C ARG A 56 28.48 2.54 -0.29
N LEU A 57 27.45 1.90 0.25
CA LEU A 57 27.11 2.08 1.65
C LEU A 57 27.96 1.18 2.54
N GLU A 58 28.43 1.72 3.65
CA GLU A 58 29.13 0.99 4.70
C GLU A 58 28.40 1.18 6.02
N PHE A 59 27.78 0.10 6.50
CA PHE A 59 27.23 0.02 7.85
C PHE A 59 28.29 -0.54 8.79
N ARG A 60 28.68 0.28 9.76
CA ARG A 60 29.66 -0.08 10.78
C ARG A 60 29.06 0.06 12.17
N PHE A 61 29.40 -0.85 13.06
CA PHE A 61 29.04 -0.74 14.47
C PHE A 61 30.08 -1.40 15.36
N ASN A 62 30.19 -0.91 16.60
CA ASN A 62 31.07 -1.44 17.62
C ASN A 62 30.28 -1.66 18.92
N LEU A 63 30.47 -2.83 19.51
CA LEU A 63 29.86 -3.25 20.79
C LEU A 63 30.91 -3.35 21.92
N GLY A 64 32.09 -2.75 21.72
CA GLY A 64 33.22 -2.77 22.63
C GLY A 64 34.25 -3.89 22.38
N SER A 65 33.88 -4.95 21.65
CA SER A 65 34.76 -6.11 21.38
C SER A 65 35.25 -6.23 19.93
N GLY A 66 35.14 -5.16 19.14
CA GLY A 66 35.61 -5.11 17.75
C GLY A 66 34.48 -4.80 16.77
N ILE A 67 34.82 -4.12 15.68
CA ILE A 67 33.84 -3.57 14.75
C ILE A 67 33.30 -4.63 13.78
N ALA A 68 32.04 -4.47 13.40
CA ALA A 68 31.54 -4.99 12.14
C ALA A 68 31.69 -3.90 11.06
N ASN A 69 32.06 -4.28 9.84
CA ASN A 69 32.00 -3.41 8.66
C ASN A 69 31.30 -4.17 7.53
N ILE A 70 30.13 -3.67 7.12
CA ILE A 70 29.25 -4.32 6.15
C ILE A 70 29.07 -3.36 4.98
N THR A 71 29.57 -3.74 3.81
CA THR A 71 29.49 -2.94 2.59
C THR A 71 28.35 -3.41 1.69
N SER A 72 27.62 -2.46 1.07
CA SER A 72 26.57 -2.79 0.11
C SER A 72 27.16 -3.45 -1.15
N PRO A 73 26.61 -4.60 -1.60
CA PRO A 73 27.01 -5.22 -2.86
C PRO A 73 26.61 -4.36 -4.06
N ASP A 74 25.51 -3.62 -3.93
CA ASP A 74 25.00 -2.71 -4.93
C ASP A 74 25.56 -1.29 -4.72
N PRO A 75 25.92 -0.58 -5.80
CA PRO A 75 26.35 0.82 -5.72
C PRO A 75 25.15 1.76 -5.57
N VAL A 76 25.39 2.90 -4.91
CA VAL A 76 24.42 4.00 -4.81
C VAL A 76 24.53 4.86 -6.05
N SER A 77 23.41 5.09 -6.72
CA SER A 77 23.34 6.01 -7.85
C SER A 77 23.13 7.43 -7.33
N ARG A 78 23.72 8.41 -8.02
CA ARG A 78 23.57 9.82 -7.65
C ARG A 78 22.27 10.39 -8.20
N ASP A 79 21.78 11.44 -7.55
CA ASP A 79 20.65 12.26 -7.98
C ASP A 79 19.30 11.53 -8.09
N ILE A 80 19.19 10.34 -7.49
CA ILE A 80 17.93 9.61 -7.32
C ILE A 80 17.72 9.21 -5.87
N TRP A 81 16.46 8.98 -5.49
CA TRP A 81 16.10 8.52 -4.15
C TRP A 81 16.36 7.03 -3.99
N HIS A 82 16.96 6.68 -2.85
CA HIS A 82 17.26 5.34 -2.41
C HIS A 82 16.66 5.06 -1.03
N CYS A 83 16.33 3.80 -0.77
CA CYS A 83 15.94 3.30 0.55
C CYS A 83 17.02 2.36 1.05
N VAL A 84 17.64 2.65 2.20
CA VAL A 84 18.54 1.71 2.87
C VAL A 84 17.91 1.18 4.14
N ARG A 85 17.98 -0.14 4.31
CA ARG A 85 17.56 -0.86 5.50
C ARG A 85 18.77 -1.48 6.18
N ILE A 86 19.00 -1.12 7.44
CA ILE A 86 20.00 -1.75 8.29
C ILE A 86 19.34 -2.35 9.51
N SER A 87 19.79 -3.51 9.94
CA SER A 87 19.32 -4.11 11.17
C SER A 87 20.46 -4.82 11.88
N ARG A 88 20.29 -5.02 13.19
CA ARG A 88 21.23 -5.77 14.02
C ARG A 88 20.47 -6.67 14.96
N LEU A 89 20.97 -7.89 15.14
CA LEU A 89 20.55 -8.83 16.18
C LEU A 89 21.80 -9.41 16.85
N GLY A 90 22.04 -8.99 18.10
CA GLY A 90 23.27 -9.33 18.80
C GLY A 90 24.51 -8.85 18.04
N ARG A 91 25.39 -9.76 17.63
CA ARG A 91 26.59 -9.42 16.86
C ARG A 91 26.37 -9.33 15.37
N GLU A 92 25.26 -9.90 14.87
CA GLU A 92 24.99 -9.93 13.43
C GLU A 92 24.33 -8.63 13.00
N GLY A 93 24.92 -7.96 12.01
CA GLY A 93 24.33 -6.85 11.30
C GLY A 93 23.94 -7.25 9.89
N VAL A 94 22.94 -6.55 9.37
CA VAL A 94 22.41 -6.72 8.01
C VAL A 94 22.29 -5.35 7.36
N LEU A 95 22.62 -5.28 6.08
CA LEU A 95 22.43 -4.10 5.24
C LEU A 95 21.77 -4.52 3.92
N GLN A 96 20.77 -3.75 3.49
CA GLN A 96 20.16 -3.87 2.18
C GLN A 96 19.92 -2.47 1.60
N LEU A 97 20.37 -2.26 0.36
CA LEU A 97 20.09 -1.06 -0.43
C LEU A 97 18.95 -1.40 -1.41
N ASP A 98 17.90 -0.58 -1.39
CA ASP A 98 16.67 -0.74 -2.14
C ASP A 98 16.10 -2.17 -2.00
N ASP A 99 15.78 -2.82 -3.11
CA ASP A 99 15.41 -4.24 -3.18
C ASP A 99 16.59 -5.13 -3.63
N GLY A 100 17.82 -4.63 -3.44
CA GLY A 100 19.06 -5.27 -3.85
C GLY A 100 19.54 -6.41 -2.94
N ILE A 101 20.81 -6.77 -3.09
CA ILE A 101 21.42 -7.91 -2.41
C ILE A 101 21.65 -7.57 -0.93
N VAL A 102 21.21 -8.50 -0.07
CA VAL A 102 21.41 -8.40 1.38
C VAL A 102 22.86 -8.75 1.75
N ALA A 103 23.57 -7.82 2.38
CA ALA A 103 24.88 -8.03 2.98
C ALA A 103 24.78 -8.25 4.49
N ARG A 104 25.69 -9.06 5.04
CA ARG A 104 25.73 -9.44 6.46
C ARG A 104 27.15 -9.33 6.99
N GLY A 105 27.29 -9.09 8.28
CA GLY A 105 28.57 -9.13 8.97
C GLY A 105 28.42 -9.27 10.48
N LEU A 106 29.51 -9.62 11.14
CA LEU A 106 29.55 -9.87 12.57
C LEU A 106 30.50 -8.90 13.26
N SER A 107 30.12 -8.36 14.41
CA SER A 107 31.04 -7.68 15.31
C SER A 107 31.90 -8.68 16.07
N GLY A 108 32.98 -8.19 16.68
CA GLY A 108 33.89 -9.03 17.47
C GLY A 108 33.22 -9.66 18.69
N SER A 109 33.76 -10.79 19.14
CA SER A 109 33.27 -11.57 20.29
C SER A 109 33.85 -11.05 21.62
N PRO A 110 33.16 -11.13 22.77
CA PRO A 110 31.88 -11.80 23.02
C PRO A 110 30.67 -10.87 23.19
N LEU A 111 30.86 -9.55 23.12
CA LEU A 111 29.81 -8.59 23.48
C LEU A 111 28.70 -8.59 22.43
N THR A 112 27.45 -8.48 22.91
CA THR A 112 26.22 -8.52 22.08
C THR A 112 25.34 -7.31 22.29
N GLU A 113 25.64 -6.50 23.30
CA GLU A 113 24.86 -5.34 23.69
C GLU A 113 25.51 -4.08 23.17
N LEU A 114 24.68 -3.13 22.76
CA LEU A 114 25.07 -1.82 22.27
C LEU A 114 24.65 -0.77 23.28
N ASN A 115 25.59 0.06 23.74
CA ASN A 115 25.31 1.14 24.67
C ASN A 115 25.57 2.51 24.03
N LEU A 116 24.53 3.29 23.76
CA LEU A 116 24.64 4.62 23.15
C LEU A 116 24.13 5.68 24.14
N GLU A 117 24.79 6.84 24.17
CA GLU A 117 24.41 7.95 25.07
C GLU A 117 24.38 9.31 24.35
N MET A 118 25.04 9.43 23.19
CA MET A 118 25.01 10.66 22.39
C MET A 118 23.67 10.82 21.64
N PRO A 119 23.34 12.05 21.19
CA PRO A 119 22.28 12.25 20.21
C PRO A 119 22.50 11.42 18.94
N LEU A 120 21.39 11.06 18.30
CA LEU A 120 21.41 10.50 16.95
C LEU A 120 21.58 11.65 15.94
N TYR A 121 22.62 11.57 15.13
CA TYR A 121 22.88 12.52 14.08
C TYR A 121 22.58 11.95 12.69
N VAL A 122 21.98 12.75 11.82
CA VAL A 122 21.68 12.39 10.43
C VAL A 122 22.27 13.43 9.48
N GLY A 123 23.01 12.95 8.47
CA GLY A 123 23.64 13.77 7.43
C GLY A 123 24.97 14.44 7.81
N GLY A 124 25.34 14.44 9.08
CA GLY A 124 26.58 15.05 9.58
C GLY A 124 26.65 14.90 11.09
N VAL A 125 27.53 15.66 11.75
CA VAL A 125 27.66 15.68 13.22
C VAL A 125 27.98 17.10 13.70
N LYS A 126 27.67 17.36 14.97
CA LYS A 126 28.03 18.63 15.63
C LYS A 126 29.54 18.89 15.65
N HIS A 127 30.31 17.88 16.08
CA HIS A 127 31.76 17.97 16.22
C HIS A 127 32.44 16.67 15.76
N TRP A 128 33.19 16.74 14.66
CA TRP A 128 33.91 15.59 14.11
C TRP A 128 34.93 14.94 15.07
N ARG A 129 35.41 15.69 16.07
CA ARG A 129 36.33 15.17 17.10
C ARG A 129 35.66 14.20 18.09
N GLU A 130 34.34 14.25 18.19
CA GLU A 130 33.54 13.39 19.08
C GLU A 130 33.16 12.07 18.39
N VAL A 131 33.41 11.98 17.08
CA VAL A 131 33.10 10.79 16.28
C VAL A 131 34.16 9.72 16.49
N HIS A 132 33.72 8.49 16.71
CA HIS A 132 34.63 7.36 16.86
C HIS A 132 35.45 7.16 15.57
N HIS A 133 36.78 7.08 15.68
CA HIS A 133 37.68 7.04 14.52
C HIS A 133 37.46 5.81 13.60
N LEU A 134 36.98 4.69 14.15
CA LEU A 134 36.61 3.49 13.37
C LEU A 134 35.26 3.58 12.63
N SER A 135 34.48 4.63 12.85
CA SER A 135 33.18 4.83 12.19
C SER A 135 33.28 4.96 10.67
N GLY A 136 34.45 5.33 10.14
CA GLY A 136 34.60 5.62 8.72
C GLY A 136 33.91 6.92 8.28
N ALA A 137 33.47 7.75 9.23
CA ALA A 137 32.85 9.05 8.97
C ALA A 137 33.90 10.17 8.95
N TRP A 138 33.81 11.05 7.95
CA TRP A 138 34.86 12.02 7.62
C TRP A 138 34.32 13.26 6.88
N THR A 139 33.25 13.09 6.11
CA THR A 139 32.49 14.16 5.47
C THR A 139 31.00 14.00 5.76
N GLY A 140 30.22 15.08 5.70
CA GLY A 140 28.76 15.02 5.80
C GLY A 140 28.10 14.73 4.45
N LEU A 141 26.81 14.40 4.49
CA LEU A 141 25.96 14.20 3.33
C LEU A 141 25.81 15.49 2.51
N VAL A 142 26.14 15.39 1.22
CA VAL A 142 25.73 16.35 0.20
C VAL A 142 24.52 15.76 -0.53
N GLY A 143 23.32 16.20 -0.15
CA GLY A 143 22.09 15.54 -0.58
C GLY A 143 20.88 15.87 0.28
N ALA A 144 19.96 14.91 0.39
CA ALA A 144 18.71 15.06 1.12
C ALA A 144 18.31 13.76 1.82
N VAL A 145 17.52 13.92 2.88
CA VAL A 145 16.88 12.81 3.61
C VAL A 145 15.38 13.08 3.60
N GLN A 146 14.60 12.10 3.18
CA GLN A 146 13.14 12.20 3.07
C GLN A 146 12.44 11.55 4.27
N ARG A 147 12.96 10.42 4.75
CA ARG A 147 12.32 9.62 5.80
C ARG A 147 13.35 8.89 6.66
N LEU A 148 13.07 8.83 7.95
CA LEU A 148 13.79 8.01 8.93
C LEU A 148 12.76 7.18 9.71
N MET A 149 13.00 5.87 9.79
CA MET A 149 12.24 4.96 10.64
C MET A 149 13.19 4.16 11.52
N VAL A 150 12.83 4.02 12.79
CA VAL A 150 13.57 3.21 13.77
C VAL A 150 12.59 2.27 14.45
N ASN A 151 12.88 0.98 14.41
CA ASN A 151 12.06 -0.09 14.99
C ASN A 151 10.58 0.00 14.58
N GLY A 152 10.32 0.34 13.30
CA GLY A 152 8.97 0.50 12.74
C GLY A 152 8.31 1.85 13.04
N LYS A 153 8.87 2.68 13.93
CA LYS A 153 8.35 4.03 14.23
C LYS A 153 8.97 5.05 13.27
N THR A 154 8.12 5.80 12.57
CA THR A 154 8.56 6.89 11.68
C THR A 154 8.80 8.18 12.47
N TYR A 155 9.95 8.81 12.25
CA TYR A 155 10.20 10.18 12.71
C TYR A 155 9.50 11.15 11.76
N GLN A 156 8.41 11.75 12.24
CA GLN A 156 7.60 12.69 11.46
C GLN A 156 8.24 14.08 11.45
N ASN A 157 7.99 14.83 10.37
CA ASN A 157 8.36 16.24 10.25
C ASN A 157 9.86 16.51 10.50
N LEU A 158 10.75 15.71 9.88
CA LEU A 158 12.21 15.87 9.98
C LEU A 158 12.68 17.31 9.71
N ALA A 159 11.96 18.04 8.85
CA ALA A 159 12.26 19.42 8.47
C ALA A 159 11.70 20.50 9.42
N VAL A 160 10.93 20.14 10.47
CA VAL A 160 10.28 21.14 11.35
C VAL A 160 10.46 20.81 12.83
N ASN A 161 10.22 19.56 13.23
CA ASN A 161 10.15 19.16 14.63
C ASN A 161 11.49 18.70 15.23
N ILE A 162 12.58 18.86 14.48
CA ILE A 162 13.91 18.33 14.83
C ILE A 162 14.91 19.46 14.82
N THR A 163 15.86 19.40 15.75
CA THR A 163 16.98 20.34 15.84
C THR A 163 17.81 20.26 14.56
N GLN A 164 17.94 21.40 13.90
CA GLN A 164 18.44 21.53 12.54
C GLN A 164 19.64 22.47 12.49
N HIS A 165 20.70 22.05 11.81
CA HIS A 165 21.91 22.84 11.64
C HIS A 165 22.31 22.90 10.17
N ASN A 166 22.29 24.11 9.59
CA ASN A 166 22.59 24.38 8.18
C ASN A 166 21.78 23.53 7.19
N THR A 167 20.56 23.15 7.56
CA THR A 167 19.64 22.39 6.71
C THR A 167 18.67 23.33 6.01
N GLU A 168 18.19 22.88 4.86
CA GLU A 168 17.18 23.54 4.06
C GLU A 168 16.16 22.47 3.64
N ILE A 169 14.91 22.89 3.42
CA ILE A 169 13.90 22.02 2.83
C ILE A 169 14.36 21.64 1.42
N TYR A 170 14.33 20.35 1.12
CA TYR A 170 14.65 19.87 -0.22
C TYR A 170 13.60 20.35 -1.21
N ASP A 171 14.03 21.13 -2.19
CA ASP A 171 13.22 21.58 -3.32
C ASP A 171 13.70 20.91 -4.60
N GLY A 172 12.91 19.96 -5.10
CA GLY A 172 13.25 19.15 -6.26
C GLY A 172 12.27 17.99 -6.44
N LEU A 173 12.51 17.17 -7.46
CA LEU A 173 11.68 16.01 -7.74
C LEU A 173 11.66 15.04 -6.54
N PRO A 174 10.49 14.49 -6.19
CA PRO A 174 9.25 14.47 -6.99
C PRO A 174 8.23 15.59 -6.69
N CYS A 175 8.48 16.44 -5.68
CA CYS A 175 7.57 17.51 -5.26
C CYS A 175 8.26 18.90 -5.31
N PRO A 176 8.64 19.40 -6.50
CA PRO A 176 9.29 20.70 -6.61
C PRO A 176 8.29 21.83 -6.31
N SER A 177 8.75 22.89 -5.65
CA SER A 177 7.90 24.00 -5.19
C SER A 177 7.33 24.84 -6.34
N ASN A 178 8.08 24.96 -7.44
CA ASN A 178 7.71 25.71 -8.64
C ASN A 178 6.80 24.92 -9.61
N GLU A 179 6.81 23.59 -9.52
CA GLU A 179 6.08 22.68 -10.41
C GLU A 179 5.37 21.58 -9.59
N ASN A 180 4.56 21.99 -8.61
CA ASN A 180 3.80 21.05 -7.78
C ASN A 180 2.91 20.17 -8.68
N PRO A 181 3.09 18.83 -8.66
CA PRO A 181 2.34 17.95 -9.53
C PRO A 181 0.88 17.74 -9.10
N CYS A 182 0.48 18.23 -7.92
CA CYS A 182 -0.88 18.13 -7.42
C CYS A 182 -1.68 19.40 -7.78
N HIS A 183 -2.73 19.22 -8.58
CA HIS A 183 -3.63 20.29 -9.02
C HIS A 183 -4.58 20.76 -7.90
N ASN A 184 -5.28 21.87 -8.18
CA ASN A 184 -6.41 22.36 -7.39
C ASN A 184 -6.13 22.54 -5.89
N GLY A 185 -4.92 22.98 -5.55
CA GLY A 185 -4.50 23.19 -4.16
C GLY A 185 -4.17 21.89 -3.41
N GLY A 186 -3.95 20.78 -4.12
CA GLY A 186 -3.48 19.53 -3.54
C GLY A 186 -2.06 19.66 -2.96
N ILE A 187 -1.81 18.88 -1.90
CA ILE A 187 -0.52 18.82 -1.22
C ILE A 187 0.26 17.62 -1.77
N CYS A 188 1.45 17.87 -2.33
CA CYS A 188 2.36 16.81 -2.78
C CYS A 188 3.09 16.18 -1.60
N LEU A 189 2.93 14.87 -1.44
CA LEU A 189 3.60 14.06 -0.44
C LEU A 189 4.65 13.20 -1.15
N PRO A 190 5.96 13.45 -0.94
CA PRO A 190 7.00 12.73 -1.66
C PRO A 190 7.16 11.29 -1.14
N LEU A 191 7.33 10.34 -2.07
CA LEU A 191 7.49 8.91 -1.85
C LEU A 191 8.65 8.36 -2.70
N LEU A 192 9.87 8.46 -2.18
CA LEU A 192 11.11 8.22 -2.93
C LEU A 192 11.12 9.04 -4.23
N ASN A 193 11.21 8.36 -5.38
CA ASN A 193 11.18 8.97 -6.72
C ASN A 193 9.75 9.24 -7.23
N SER A 194 8.71 8.88 -6.47
CA SER A 194 7.30 9.08 -6.78
C SER A 194 6.64 10.01 -5.77
N TYR A 195 5.37 10.32 -5.93
CA TYR A 195 4.62 11.18 -5.02
C TYR A 195 3.16 10.73 -4.91
N LEU A 196 2.52 11.16 -3.83
CA LEU A 196 1.09 11.03 -3.60
C LEU A 196 0.49 12.43 -3.45
N CYS A 197 -0.63 12.70 -4.10
CA CYS A 197 -1.37 13.93 -3.91
C CYS A 197 -2.43 13.77 -2.82
N LYS A 198 -2.33 14.57 -1.76
CA LYS A 198 -3.43 14.77 -0.81
C LYS A 198 -4.31 15.90 -1.32
N CYS A 199 -5.50 15.54 -1.80
CA CYS A 199 -6.39 16.50 -2.44
C CYS A 199 -7.06 17.44 -1.45
N ALA A 200 -7.31 18.66 -1.92
CA ALA A 200 -8.17 19.60 -1.21
C ALA A 200 -9.61 19.09 -1.20
N ASN A 201 -10.40 19.53 -0.21
CA ASN A 201 -11.80 19.16 -0.10
C ASN A 201 -12.56 19.44 -1.41
N GLY A 202 -13.28 18.45 -1.90
CA GLY A 202 -14.03 18.56 -3.15
C GLY A 202 -13.21 18.27 -4.41
N TYR A 203 -11.98 17.75 -4.29
CA TYR A 203 -11.20 17.27 -5.43
C TYR A 203 -10.75 15.82 -5.23
N ASN A 204 -10.63 15.07 -6.31
CA ASN A 204 -10.06 13.72 -6.34
C ASN A 204 -9.28 13.49 -7.65
N GLY A 205 -8.72 12.29 -7.81
CA GLY A 205 -7.82 11.95 -8.92
C GLY A 205 -6.40 11.74 -8.46
N LEU A 206 -5.54 11.23 -9.33
CA LEU A 206 -4.14 10.96 -9.00
C LEU A 206 -3.36 12.25 -8.70
N HIS A 207 -3.74 13.32 -9.40
CA HIS A 207 -3.17 14.66 -9.31
C HIS A 207 -4.20 15.68 -8.83
N CYS A 208 -5.30 15.24 -8.18
CA CYS A 208 -6.40 16.10 -7.73
C CYS A 208 -7.07 16.89 -8.87
N GLU A 209 -7.08 16.34 -10.08
CA GLU A 209 -7.55 16.96 -11.31
C GLU A 209 -9.07 17.01 -11.44
N TYR A 210 -9.81 16.18 -10.69
CA TYR A 210 -11.26 16.09 -10.79
C TYR A 210 -11.96 16.81 -9.65
N PHE A 211 -12.83 17.76 -9.99
CA PHE A 211 -13.72 18.40 -9.03
C PHE A 211 -14.90 17.47 -8.69
N MET A 212 -15.02 17.09 -7.41
CA MET A 212 -16.20 16.48 -6.81
C MET A 212 -17.20 17.58 -6.46
N GLY A 213 -17.85 18.15 -7.46
CA GLY A 213 -18.89 19.15 -7.24
C GLY A 213 -20.00 18.63 -6.34
N TYR A 214 -20.31 19.36 -5.27
CA TYR A 214 -21.64 19.32 -4.68
C TYR A 214 -22.55 20.18 -5.56
N ASP A 215 -23.53 19.57 -6.21
CA ASP A 215 -24.66 20.31 -6.75
C ASP A 215 -25.95 19.97 -5.98
N VAL A 216 -26.70 21.02 -5.65
CA VAL A 216 -27.94 21.02 -4.85
C VAL A 216 -29.13 20.58 -5.73
N SER A 217 -28.87 19.92 -6.87
CA SER A 217 -29.85 19.64 -7.92
C SER A 217 -30.13 18.13 -8.16
N GLY A 218 -29.67 17.25 -7.26
CA GLY A 218 -30.28 15.91 -7.12
C GLY A 218 -30.11 14.92 -8.27
N THR A 219 -29.13 15.06 -9.18
CA THR A 219 -28.83 14.03 -10.20
C THR A 219 -27.35 13.94 -10.61
N GLU A 220 -26.55 13.20 -9.84
CA GLU A 220 -25.65 12.09 -10.26
C GLU A 220 -24.65 11.80 -9.13
N ILE A 221 -24.89 10.69 -8.43
CA ILE A 221 -24.15 10.25 -7.25
C ILE A 221 -22.83 9.63 -7.70
N SER A 222 -21.71 10.37 -7.66
CA SER A 222 -20.41 9.73 -7.41
C SER A 222 -20.34 9.47 -5.90
N GLU A 223 -20.84 8.31 -5.50
CA GLU A 223 -20.84 7.86 -4.11
C GLU A 223 -19.42 7.92 -3.55
N ARG A 224 -19.26 8.54 -2.37
CA ARG A 224 -17.98 8.55 -1.65
C ARG A 224 -17.42 7.12 -1.57
N PRO A 225 -16.11 6.90 -1.80
CA PRO A 225 -15.55 5.57 -1.74
C PRO A 225 -15.78 4.95 -0.37
N VAL A 226 -16.17 3.69 -0.36
CA VAL A 226 -16.38 2.90 0.85
C VAL A 226 -15.14 2.09 1.22
N ARG A 227 -14.92 1.87 2.51
CA ARG A 227 -13.79 1.11 3.06
C ARG A 227 -14.19 -0.34 3.32
N PHE A 228 -13.38 -1.27 2.81
CA PHE A 228 -13.40 -2.67 3.19
C PHE A 228 -12.15 -3.01 4.02
N GLU A 229 -12.31 -3.80 5.08
CA GLU A 229 -11.27 -4.16 6.07
C GLU A 229 -10.83 -5.63 5.94
N GLY A 230 -11.40 -6.34 4.97
CA GLY A 230 -11.07 -7.73 4.64
C GLY A 230 -11.92 -8.76 5.39
N ASP A 231 -12.68 -8.37 6.40
CA ASP A 231 -13.66 -9.20 7.10
C ASP A 231 -15.11 -8.76 6.85
N ASN A 232 -15.32 -7.52 6.43
CA ASN A 232 -16.61 -6.97 6.04
C ASN A 232 -16.92 -7.17 4.55
N PHE A 233 -18.21 -7.23 4.20
CA PHE A 233 -18.68 -7.35 2.82
C PHE A 233 -20.09 -6.81 2.66
N LEU A 234 -20.45 -6.48 1.42
CA LEU A 234 -21.81 -6.14 1.01
C LEU A 234 -22.47 -7.31 0.29
N GLN A 235 -23.74 -7.57 0.58
CA GLN A 235 -24.54 -8.61 -0.06
C GLN A 235 -25.74 -8.01 -0.79
N PHE A 236 -25.95 -8.40 -2.05
CA PHE A 236 -27.06 -7.96 -2.87
C PHE A 236 -27.88 -9.15 -3.40
N LYS A 237 -29.22 -9.07 -3.31
CA LYS A 237 -30.16 -10.08 -3.83
C LYS A 237 -30.44 -9.87 -5.33
N HIS A 238 -30.64 -10.96 -6.07
CA HIS A 238 -31.00 -10.93 -7.50
C HIS A 238 -32.53 -10.76 -7.70
N ARG A 239 -33.01 -9.85 -8.58
CA ARG A 239 -34.43 -9.37 -8.57
C ARG A 239 -35.40 -9.91 -9.64
N TYR A 240 -35.06 -10.92 -10.46
CA TYR A 240 -36.08 -11.45 -11.39
C TYR A 240 -37.00 -12.48 -10.74
N GLY A 241 -38.20 -12.64 -11.30
CA GLY A 241 -39.35 -13.35 -10.74
C GLY A 241 -40.62 -12.58 -11.08
N ARG A 242 -41.05 -12.63 -12.36
CA ARG A 242 -42.36 -12.11 -12.76
C ARG A 242 -43.39 -13.20 -12.51
N SER A 243 -44.24 -13.03 -11.50
CA SER A 243 -45.58 -13.62 -11.50
C SER A 243 -46.46 -12.82 -12.47
N THR A 244 -47.22 -13.52 -13.31
CA THR A 244 -48.21 -12.94 -14.22
C THR A 244 -49.56 -12.77 -13.50
N ASN A 245 -50.15 -11.58 -13.68
CA ASN A 245 -51.53 -11.15 -13.37
C ASN A 245 -51.79 -10.43 -12.04
N SER A 246 -52.10 -9.13 -12.18
CA SER A 246 -53.05 -8.27 -11.43
C SER A 246 -53.06 -8.37 -9.89
N THR A 247 -52.79 -7.30 -9.13
CA THR A 247 -53.60 -6.06 -9.04
C THR A 247 -52.81 -4.88 -8.43
N ASN A 248 -53.33 -3.66 -8.67
CA ASN A 248 -52.92 -2.34 -8.18
C ASN A 248 -52.04 -2.26 -6.91
N THR A 249 -50.89 -1.56 -6.99
CA THR A 249 -50.48 -0.41 -6.12
C THR A 249 -49.04 0.06 -6.43
N THR A 250 -48.87 1.38 -6.55
CA THR A 250 -47.69 2.25 -6.28
C THR A 250 -46.26 1.88 -6.71
N LEU A 251 -45.55 2.90 -7.25
CA LEU A 251 -44.09 3.03 -7.19
C LEU A 251 -43.56 2.60 -5.80
N GLY A 252 -42.50 1.79 -5.79
CA GLY A 252 -41.90 1.29 -4.55
C GLY A 252 -40.45 0.88 -4.76
N GLU A 253 -39.56 1.62 -4.11
CA GLU A 253 -38.12 1.46 -4.03
C GLU A 253 -37.71 0.08 -3.52
N TYR A 254 -36.43 -0.25 -3.68
CA TYR A 254 -35.85 -1.36 -2.94
C TYR A 254 -35.86 -0.99 -1.45
N PHE A 255 -36.89 -1.42 -0.71
CA PHE A 255 -36.87 -1.39 0.74
C PHE A 255 -35.71 -2.26 1.26
N GLU A 256 -34.99 -1.65 2.21
CA GLU A 256 -34.09 -2.24 3.19
C GLU A 256 -34.76 -3.35 3.99
N GLU A 257 -34.00 -4.43 4.26
CA GLU A 257 -34.10 -5.39 5.38
C GLU A 257 -33.09 -6.53 5.08
N SER A 258 -32.24 -7.05 5.96
CA SER A 258 -32.06 -6.94 7.40
C SER A 258 -30.62 -7.38 7.74
N TYR A 259 -30.10 -6.92 8.87
CA TYR A 259 -28.87 -7.38 9.50
C TYR A 259 -28.96 -8.86 9.93
N SER A 260 -27.82 -9.54 9.98
CA SER A 260 -27.54 -10.53 11.01
C SER A 260 -26.12 -10.30 11.53
N ASP A 261 -26.04 -10.14 12.85
CA ASP A 261 -24.83 -10.01 13.65
C ASP A 261 -23.89 -11.20 13.49
N TYR A 262 -22.61 -10.95 13.76
CA TYR A 262 -21.69 -11.99 14.16
C TYR A 262 -21.98 -12.32 15.63
N ASP A 263 -22.58 -13.47 15.88
CA ASP A 263 -22.36 -14.20 17.12
C ASP A 263 -21.62 -15.50 16.76
N LEU A 264 -20.46 -15.67 17.38
CA LEU A 264 -19.66 -16.88 17.33
C LEU A 264 -20.29 -17.90 18.30
N GLU A 265 -21.33 -18.61 17.89
CA GLU A 265 -21.68 -19.90 18.51
C GLU A 265 -22.06 -20.93 17.44
N GLU A 266 -21.69 -22.17 17.72
CA GLU A 266 -21.76 -23.35 16.86
C GLU A 266 -23.13 -23.54 16.22
N ASP A 267 -23.27 -23.29 14.92
CA ASP A 267 -24.40 -23.79 14.14
C ASP A 267 -23.93 -24.57 12.91
N VAL A 268 -24.34 -25.83 12.95
CA VAL A 268 -23.98 -26.95 12.08
C VAL A 268 -24.47 -26.71 10.66
N ASP A 269 -23.63 -27.06 9.68
CA ASP A 269 -23.91 -27.17 8.24
C ASP A 269 -25.30 -27.80 7.95
N TYR A 270 -26.38 -27.00 7.85
CA TYR A 270 -27.61 -27.46 7.22
C TYR A 270 -28.34 -26.33 6.45
N GLU A 271 -28.66 -26.65 5.19
CA GLU A 271 -29.70 -26.06 4.34
C GLU A 271 -29.31 -24.94 3.34
N TYR A 272 -28.46 -25.30 2.36
CA TYR A 272 -28.30 -24.55 1.10
C TYR A 272 -29.30 -24.97 0.00
N ASP A 273 -30.22 -25.90 0.28
CA ASP A 273 -30.95 -26.69 -0.74
C ASP A 273 -32.47 -26.47 -0.85
N SER A 274 -33.02 -25.37 -0.31
CA SER A 274 -34.46 -25.07 -0.43
C SER A 274 -34.74 -23.75 -1.16
N TYR A 275 -34.22 -23.62 -2.38
CA TYR A 275 -34.73 -22.62 -3.32
C TYR A 275 -35.29 -23.33 -4.55
N ASP A 276 -36.52 -22.98 -4.94
CA ASP A 276 -37.10 -23.48 -6.18
C ASP A 276 -36.32 -22.92 -7.38
N TYR A 277 -35.59 -23.82 -8.05
CA TYR A 277 -34.60 -23.50 -9.08
C TYR A 277 -35.13 -23.69 -10.52
N THR A 278 -36.43 -23.88 -10.70
CA THR A 278 -36.99 -24.49 -11.92
C THR A 278 -37.13 -23.57 -13.15
N GLU A 279 -36.90 -22.24 -13.07
CA GLU A 279 -37.28 -21.36 -14.19
C GLU A 279 -36.29 -20.24 -14.62
N ARG A 280 -34.95 -20.41 -14.69
CA ARG A 280 -34.08 -19.29 -15.16
C ARG A 280 -32.94 -19.64 -16.11
N ARG A 281 -32.83 -18.82 -17.17
CA ARG A 281 -31.92 -18.94 -18.34
C ARG A 281 -30.50 -18.49 -18.00
N GLY A 282 -29.49 -19.23 -18.49
CA GLY A 282 -28.08 -18.84 -18.38
C GLY A 282 -27.78 -17.49 -19.06
N GLN A 283 -26.84 -16.74 -18.50
CA GLN A 283 -26.42 -15.43 -19.00
C GLN A 283 -25.32 -15.58 -20.06
N GLN A 284 -25.42 -14.77 -21.12
CA GLN A 284 -24.39 -14.67 -22.16
C GLN A 284 -23.36 -13.57 -21.88
N SER A 285 -23.58 -12.76 -20.85
CA SER A 285 -22.70 -11.65 -20.50
C SER A 285 -22.72 -11.42 -19.01
N ASN A 286 -21.56 -11.10 -18.44
CA ASN A 286 -21.37 -10.70 -17.05
C ASN A 286 -20.33 -9.59 -17.03
N LYS A 287 -20.57 -8.49 -16.32
CA LYS A 287 -19.60 -7.39 -16.22
C LYS A 287 -19.47 -6.90 -14.79
N PHE A 288 -18.23 -6.69 -14.36
CA PHE A 288 -17.87 -5.88 -13.20
C PHE A 288 -17.04 -4.70 -13.66
N GLU A 289 -17.38 -3.52 -13.16
CA GLU A 289 -16.60 -2.32 -13.35
C GLU A 289 -16.56 -1.57 -12.01
N LEU A 290 -15.38 -1.15 -11.57
CA LEU A 290 -15.22 -0.45 -10.29
C LEU A 290 -13.93 0.36 -10.29
N ARG A 291 -13.80 1.26 -9.32
CA ARG A 291 -12.51 1.84 -8.94
C ARG A 291 -12.08 1.27 -7.60
N LEU A 292 -10.82 0.83 -7.51
CA LEU A 292 -10.23 0.20 -6.32
C LEU A 292 -8.92 0.90 -5.96
N ARG A 293 -8.74 1.23 -4.68
CA ARG A 293 -7.48 1.70 -4.09
C ARG A 293 -7.08 0.79 -2.94
N THR A 294 -5.87 0.23 -2.97
CA THR A 294 -5.36 -0.67 -1.93
C THR A 294 -3.83 -0.72 -1.92
N VAL A 295 -3.23 -1.13 -0.80
CA VAL A 295 -1.81 -1.57 -0.68
C VAL A 295 -1.70 -3.05 -0.35
N HIS A 296 -2.82 -3.76 -0.28
CA HIS A 296 -2.89 -5.16 0.09
C HIS A 296 -2.95 -6.03 -1.17
N PRO A 297 -2.06 -7.03 -1.31
CA PRO A 297 -1.91 -7.79 -2.54
C PRO A 297 -2.95 -8.90 -2.74
N GLU A 298 -3.79 -9.18 -1.74
CA GLU A 298 -4.72 -10.32 -1.71
C GLU A 298 -6.13 -9.87 -1.28
N GLY A 299 -7.15 -10.56 -1.79
CA GLY A 299 -8.52 -10.43 -1.29
C GLY A 299 -9.59 -10.64 -2.35
N LEU A 300 -10.80 -11.03 -1.93
CA LEU A 300 -11.95 -11.17 -2.81
C LEU A 300 -12.62 -9.80 -3.05
N ILE A 301 -12.63 -9.32 -4.30
CA ILE A 301 -13.25 -8.05 -4.67
C ILE A 301 -14.76 -8.22 -4.83
N ALA A 302 -15.17 -9.22 -5.62
CA ALA A 302 -16.58 -9.43 -5.95
C ALA A 302 -16.85 -10.87 -6.33
N TRP A 303 -18.02 -11.37 -5.97
CA TRP A 303 -18.42 -12.74 -6.30
C TRP A 303 -19.90 -12.81 -6.65
N VAL A 304 -20.21 -13.49 -7.75
CA VAL A 304 -21.59 -13.86 -8.11
C VAL A 304 -21.61 -15.30 -8.63
N GLY A 305 -22.53 -16.11 -8.14
CA GLY A 305 -22.55 -17.52 -8.53
C GLY A 305 -23.71 -18.31 -7.94
N ARG A 306 -23.85 -19.53 -8.42
CA ARG A 306 -24.80 -20.54 -7.95
C ARG A 306 -24.01 -21.64 -7.22
N GLY A 307 -23.89 -21.49 -5.90
CA GLY A 307 -23.11 -22.40 -5.06
C GLY A 307 -21.67 -22.61 -5.56
N LYS A 308 -21.15 -23.83 -5.44
CA LYS A 308 -19.78 -24.20 -5.86
C LYS A 308 -19.64 -24.54 -7.36
N LEU A 309 -20.76 -24.65 -8.09
CA LEU A 309 -20.80 -25.22 -9.44
C LEU A 309 -20.51 -24.20 -10.54
N GLU A 310 -21.17 -23.04 -10.49
CA GLU A 310 -21.03 -21.99 -11.51
C GLU A 310 -20.83 -20.64 -10.82
N HIS A 311 -19.73 -19.96 -11.08
CA HIS A 311 -19.48 -18.65 -10.50
C HIS A 311 -18.57 -17.77 -11.37
N PHE A 312 -18.71 -16.48 -11.15
CA PHE A 312 -17.94 -15.41 -11.75
C PHE A 312 -17.48 -14.50 -10.63
N PHE A 313 -16.16 -14.37 -10.45
CA PHE A 313 -15.62 -13.56 -9.36
C PHE A 313 -14.34 -12.85 -9.76
N LEU A 314 -14.06 -11.78 -9.03
CA LEU A 314 -12.92 -10.92 -9.18
C LEU A 314 -12.14 -10.91 -7.86
N SER A 315 -10.84 -11.14 -7.91
CA SER A 315 -9.96 -11.15 -6.74
C SER A 315 -8.64 -10.45 -7.02
N LEU A 316 -7.90 -10.16 -5.95
CA LEU A 316 -6.49 -9.77 -5.99
C LEU A 316 -5.61 -10.96 -5.62
N HIS A 317 -4.55 -11.16 -6.39
CA HIS A 317 -3.49 -12.14 -6.11
C HIS A 317 -2.12 -11.56 -6.47
N GLY A 318 -1.25 -11.44 -5.48
CA GLY A 318 0.07 -10.80 -5.61
C GLY A 318 -0.02 -9.39 -6.21
N GLY A 319 -1.05 -8.62 -5.83
CA GLY A 319 -1.26 -7.25 -6.31
C GLY A 319 -1.91 -7.13 -7.69
N HIS A 320 -2.13 -8.25 -8.38
CA HIS A 320 -2.75 -8.27 -9.71
C HIS A 320 -4.22 -8.67 -9.60
N VAL A 321 -5.05 -8.08 -10.43
CA VAL A 321 -6.47 -8.43 -10.53
C VAL A 321 -6.62 -9.73 -11.31
N VAL A 322 -7.41 -10.65 -10.78
CA VAL A 322 -7.73 -11.93 -11.40
C VAL A 322 -9.24 -12.05 -11.57
N LEU A 323 -9.68 -12.17 -12.81
CA LEU A 323 -11.07 -12.52 -13.13
C LEU A 323 -11.15 -14.04 -13.32
N THR A 324 -12.01 -14.70 -12.54
CA THR A 324 -12.23 -16.14 -12.66
C THR A 324 -13.66 -16.45 -13.06
N TYR A 325 -13.76 -17.32 -14.05
CA TYR A 325 -14.97 -17.90 -14.60
C TYR A 325 -14.95 -19.40 -14.32
N LYS A 326 -15.98 -19.92 -13.65
CA LYS A 326 -16.17 -21.35 -13.48
C LYS A 326 -17.55 -21.75 -13.95
N SER A 327 -17.60 -22.70 -14.87
CA SER A 327 -18.81 -23.42 -15.28
C SER A 327 -18.77 -24.86 -14.76
N LYS A 328 -19.76 -25.67 -15.17
CA LYS A 328 -19.79 -27.11 -14.86
C LYS A 328 -18.64 -27.90 -15.49
N ILE A 329 -18.03 -27.40 -16.57
CA ILE A 329 -17.04 -28.15 -17.37
C ILE A 329 -15.70 -27.43 -17.54
N GLU A 330 -15.63 -26.13 -17.26
CA GLU A 330 -14.40 -25.35 -17.42
C GLU A 330 -14.18 -24.39 -16.25
N ASN A 331 -12.91 -24.11 -15.97
CA ASN A 331 -12.47 -23.09 -15.02
C ASN A 331 -11.37 -22.27 -15.68
N VAL A 332 -11.64 -20.99 -15.94
CA VAL A 332 -10.79 -20.10 -16.70
C VAL A 332 -10.51 -18.85 -15.87
N SER A 333 -9.23 -18.52 -15.69
CA SER A 333 -8.80 -17.31 -15.01
C SER A 333 -8.02 -16.40 -15.95
N VAL A 334 -8.26 -15.10 -15.84
CA VAL A 334 -7.54 -14.05 -16.57
C VAL A 334 -6.91 -13.12 -15.54
N LYS A 335 -5.58 -12.99 -15.58
CA LYS A 335 -4.80 -12.13 -14.68
C LYS A 335 -4.41 -10.84 -15.41
N SER A 336 -4.48 -9.69 -14.72
CA SER A 336 -3.96 -8.43 -15.23
C SER A 336 -2.44 -8.48 -15.38
N LYS A 337 -1.89 -7.67 -16.28
CA LYS A 337 -0.43 -7.41 -16.34
C LYS A 337 -0.01 -6.41 -15.26
N GLU A 338 -0.85 -5.40 -15.05
CA GLU A 338 -0.61 -4.35 -14.08
C GLU A 338 -0.96 -4.79 -12.67
N ARG A 339 -0.21 -4.24 -11.72
CA ARG A 339 -0.52 -4.27 -10.29
C ARG A 339 -1.46 -3.11 -9.94
N VAL A 340 -2.24 -3.28 -8.86
CA VAL A 340 -3.20 -2.27 -8.37
C VAL A 340 -3.08 -2.03 -6.86
N ASP A 341 -1.99 -2.52 -6.26
CA ASP A 341 -1.71 -2.47 -4.82
C ASP A 341 -0.65 -1.42 -4.47
N ASP A 342 -0.64 -0.31 -5.19
CA ASP A 342 0.29 0.81 -5.05
C ASP A 342 -0.27 1.98 -4.21
N GLY A 343 -1.48 1.84 -3.66
CA GLY A 343 -2.14 2.85 -2.86
C GLY A 343 -2.91 3.92 -3.65
N VAL A 344 -3.06 3.81 -4.97
CA VAL A 344 -3.89 4.73 -5.78
C VAL A 344 -5.13 4.04 -6.37
N PHE A 345 -6.11 4.84 -6.84
CA PHE A 345 -7.34 4.29 -7.43
C PHE A 345 -7.10 3.83 -8.87
N HIS A 346 -7.28 2.53 -9.11
CA HIS A 346 -7.31 1.94 -10.45
C HIS A 346 -8.73 1.68 -10.93
N HIS A 347 -8.98 1.92 -12.21
CA HIS A 347 -10.23 1.58 -12.88
C HIS A 347 -10.19 0.16 -13.42
N ILE A 348 -10.95 -0.75 -12.81
CA ILE A 348 -10.99 -2.16 -13.18
C ILE A 348 -12.23 -2.41 -14.02
N ARG A 349 -12.05 -2.94 -15.25
CA ARG A 349 -13.14 -3.37 -16.13
C ARG A 349 -12.96 -4.84 -16.46
N ALA A 350 -13.83 -5.68 -15.89
CA ALA A 350 -13.81 -7.12 -16.07
C ALA A 350 -15.12 -7.56 -16.71
N SER A 351 -15.05 -8.22 -17.87
CA SER A 351 -16.26 -8.62 -18.59
C SER A 351 -16.12 -9.97 -19.26
N ARG A 352 -17.22 -10.72 -19.24
CA ARG A 352 -17.42 -11.88 -20.07
C ARG A 352 -18.52 -11.55 -21.07
N ARG A 353 -18.28 -11.83 -22.35
CA ARG A 353 -19.28 -11.75 -23.42
C ARG A 353 -19.18 -12.99 -24.31
N ARG A 354 -20.19 -13.86 -24.25
CA ARG A 354 -20.22 -15.18 -24.90
C ARG A 354 -18.97 -15.97 -24.53
N LYS A 355 -18.09 -16.23 -25.50
CA LYS A 355 -16.85 -17.00 -25.35
C LYS A 355 -15.63 -16.15 -24.98
N ALA A 356 -15.78 -14.84 -24.82
CA ALA A 356 -14.64 -13.96 -24.55
C ALA A 356 -14.68 -13.44 -23.11
N CYS A 357 -13.60 -13.63 -22.37
CA CYS A 357 -13.31 -12.93 -21.12
C CYS A 357 -12.29 -11.84 -21.37
N THR A 358 -12.53 -10.66 -20.82
CA THR A 358 -11.68 -9.49 -20.95
C THR A 358 -11.45 -8.87 -19.58
N LEU A 359 -10.19 -8.56 -19.27
CA LEU A 359 -9.82 -7.81 -18.08
C LEU A 359 -8.95 -6.62 -18.49
N GLN A 360 -9.35 -5.42 -18.08
CA GLN A 360 -8.65 -4.17 -18.35
C GLN A 360 -8.45 -3.42 -17.04
N ILE A 361 -7.25 -2.87 -16.88
CA ILE A 361 -6.87 -2.01 -15.76
C ILE A 361 -6.52 -0.65 -16.36
N ASP A 362 -7.20 0.39 -15.89
CA ASP A 362 -7.10 1.75 -16.39
C ASP A 362 -7.28 1.79 -17.91
N GLU A 363 -6.43 2.58 -18.59
CA GLU A 363 -6.42 2.72 -20.05
C GLU A 363 -5.40 1.80 -20.73
N HIS A 364 -4.88 0.78 -20.00
CA HIS A 364 -3.97 -0.22 -20.56
C HIS A 364 -4.68 -1.20 -21.51
N THR A 365 -3.89 -1.90 -22.31
CA THR A 365 -4.42 -2.89 -23.25
C THR A 365 -5.13 -4.04 -22.52
N PRO A 366 -6.39 -4.38 -22.86
CA PRO A 366 -7.13 -5.43 -22.18
C PRO A 366 -6.53 -6.82 -22.44
N VAL A 367 -6.40 -7.62 -21.38
CA VAL A 367 -6.07 -9.04 -21.48
C VAL A 367 -7.33 -9.81 -21.88
N LYS A 368 -7.24 -10.65 -22.90
CA LYS A 368 -8.38 -11.41 -23.44
C LYS A 368 -8.09 -12.91 -23.45
N VAL A 369 -9.06 -13.70 -23.01
CA VAL A 369 -9.01 -15.18 -23.07
C VAL A 369 -10.32 -15.70 -23.64
N SER A 370 -10.23 -16.75 -24.46
CA SER A 370 -11.40 -17.45 -25.00
C SER A 370 -11.76 -18.63 -24.11
N MET A 371 -13.05 -18.90 -24.00
CA MET A 371 -13.65 -20.01 -23.24
C MET A 371 -14.52 -20.87 -24.16
N GLU A 372 -14.84 -22.08 -23.75
CA GLU A 372 -15.61 -23.02 -24.56
C GLU A 372 -17.11 -22.74 -24.48
N THR A 373 -17.59 -22.36 -23.29
CA THR A 373 -19.02 -22.19 -23.02
C THR A 373 -19.50 -20.75 -23.22
N THR A 374 -20.76 -20.61 -23.65
CA THR A 374 -21.39 -19.32 -23.95
C THR A 374 -22.41 -18.87 -22.92
N LEU A 375 -22.82 -19.77 -22.02
CA LEU A 375 -23.79 -19.51 -20.97
C LEU A 375 -23.14 -19.69 -19.60
N LEU A 376 -23.57 -18.88 -18.64
CA LEU A 376 -23.18 -19.02 -17.24
C LEU A 376 -24.37 -18.66 -16.37
N THR A 377 -24.67 -19.50 -15.39
CA THR A 377 -25.82 -19.28 -14.51
C THR A 377 -25.35 -18.71 -13.18
N THR A 378 -25.24 -17.38 -13.06
CA THR A 378 -24.86 -16.69 -11.82
C THR A 378 -26.03 -15.96 -11.18
N ASN A 379 -27.12 -16.68 -10.94
CA ASN A 379 -28.39 -16.13 -10.42
C ASN A 379 -28.48 -16.11 -8.88
N GLY A 380 -27.36 -16.34 -8.18
CA GLY A 380 -27.31 -16.26 -6.72
C GLY A 380 -27.06 -14.85 -6.19
N LYS A 381 -26.75 -14.77 -4.90
CA LYS A 381 -26.37 -13.52 -4.22
C LYS A 381 -25.08 -12.97 -4.81
N LEU A 382 -25.04 -11.65 -5.01
CA LEU A 382 -23.81 -10.93 -5.31
C LEU A 382 -23.18 -10.49 -3.99
N PHE A 383 -21.88 -10.70 -3.86
CA PHE A 383 -21.09 -10.17 -2.77
C PHE A 383 -20.01 -9.23 -3.29
N VAL A 384 -19.75 -8.16 -2.55
CA VAL A 384 -18.72 -7.16 -2.85
C VAL A 384 -17.88 -6.95 -1.60
N GLY A 385 -16.56 -6.89 -1.77
CA GLY A 385 -15.61 -6.66 -0.70
C GLY A 385 -15.23 -7.90 0.10
N GLY A 386 -15.86 -9.06 -0.12
CA GLY A 386 -15.66 -10.32 0.59
C GLY A 386 -16.89 -11.22 0.45
N LYS A 387 -16.93 -12.38 1.11
CA LYS A 387 -18.17 -13.18 1.27
C LYS A 387 -18.07 -14.10 2.49
N PRO A 388 -19.17 -14.70 2.98
CA PRO A 388 -19.10 -15.68 4.06
C PRO A 388 -18.05 -16.77 3.80
N GLY A 389 -17.17 -16.95 4.78
CA GLY A 389 -16.07 -17.92 4.78
C GLY A 389 -14.86 -17.57 3.91
N HIS A 390 -14.81 -16.41 3.25
CA HIS A 390 -13.66 -16.00 2.44
C HIS A 390 -13.32 -14.53 2.67
N PRO A 391 -12.08 -14.23 3.08
CA PRO A 391 -11.67 -12.88 3.35
C PRO A 391 -11.75 -12.01 2.10
N GLY A 392 -12.14 -10.79 2.38
CA GLY A 392 -12.34 -9.70 1.47
C GLY A 392 -11.09 -8.97 1.06
N ILE A 393 -11.30 -7.92 0.26
CA ILE A 393 -10.27 -6.91 0.02
C ILE A 393 -10.14 -5.96 1.21
N ARG A 394 -8.94 -5.41 1.37
CA ARG A 394 -8.67 -4.27 2.24
C ARG A 394 -8.40 -3.05 1.39
N GLY A 395 -9.24 -2.02 1.47
CA GLY A 395 -9.07 -0.83 0.66
C GLY A 395 -10.38 -0.12 0.35
N CYS A 396 -10.30 0.81 -0.60
CA CYS A 396 -11.38 1.71 -0.95
C CYS A 396 -12.00 1.35 -2.28
N VAL A 397 -13.33 1.31 -2.34
CA VAL A 397 -14.09 0.99 -3.55
C VAL A 397 -15.09 2.08 -3.87
N THR A 398 -15.15 2.50 -5.13
CA THR A 398 -16.23 3.36 -5.65
C THR A 398 -16.62 2.95 -7.07
N ASP A 399 -17.65 3.60 -7.61
CA ASP A 399 -18.15 3.42 -8.98
C ASP A 399 -18.45 1.96 -9.35
N PHE A 400 -18.90 1.15 -8.38
CA PHE A 400 -19.11 -0.29 -8.61
C PHE A 400 -20.37 -0.54 -9.44
N ILE A 401 -20.16 -1.03 -10.66
CA ILE A 401 -21.17 -1.33 -11.67
C ILE A 401 -21.17 -2.83 -11.94
N VAL A 402 -22.36 -3.43 -11.89
CA VAL A 402 -22.60 -4.81 -12.30
C VAL A 402 -23.50 -4.81 -13.52
N ASP A 403 -23.02 -5.40 -14.60
CA ASP A 403 -23.64 -5.38 -15.92
C ASP A 403 -23.88 -3.95 -16.43
N LYS A 404 -25.04 -3.37 -16.10
CA LYS A 404 -25.44 -2.00 -16.47
C LYS A 404 -25.90 -1.16 -15.28
N ARG A 405 -25.80 -1.70 -14.06
CA ARG A 405 -26.35 -1.09 -12.87
C ARG A 405 -25.24 -0.74 -11.89
N ARG A 406 -25.19 0.54 -11.53
CA ARG A 406 -24.39 1.02 -10.40
C ARG A 406 -25.00 0.54 -9.08
N LEU A 407 -24.17 0.01 -8.20
CA LEU A 407 -24.59 -0.44 -6.88
C LEU A 407 -24.42 0.67 -5.85
N PRO A 408 -25.40 0.85 -4.95
CA PRO A 408 -25.22 1.71 -3.78
C PRO A 408 -24.35 0.98 -2.77
N LEU A 409 -23.12 1.45 -2.59
CA LEU A 409 -22.13 0.89 -1.70
C LEU A 409 -22.25 1.46 -0.28
N ALA A 410 -22.66 2.72 -0.14
CA ALA A 410 -22.82 3.36 1.17
C ALA A 410 -23.87 2.62 2.01
N ARG A 411 -23.46 2.08 3.16
CA ARG A 411 -24.32 1.34 4.12
C ARG A 411 -23.91 1.66 5.55
N ARG A 412 -24.83 1.51 6.50
CA ARG A 412 -24.61 1.87 7.92
C ARG A 412 -23.40 1.20 8.59
N LYS A 413 -22.99 -0.02 8.19
CA LYS A 413 -21.81 -0.75 8.71
C LYS A 413 -20.62 -0.77 7.73
N ILE A 414 -20.63 0.11 6.73
CA ILE A 414 -19.51 0.28 5.81
C ILE A 414 -19.06 1.73 5.89
N ASP A 415 -17.86 1.93 6.42
CA ASP A 415 -17.26 3.24 6.56
C ASP A 415 -16.91 3.83 5.19
N PHE A 416 -16.80 5.16 5.14
CA PHE A 416 -16.21 5.84 3.99
C PHE A 416 -14.70 5.87 4.13
N CYS A 417 -14.00 5.83 3.01
CA CYS A 417 -12.57 6.05 3.01
C CYS A 417 -12.21 7.51 3.26
N HIS A 418 -11.22 7.71 4.11
CA HIS A 418 -10.49 8.96 4.21
C HIS A 418 -9.22 8.93 3.34
N ASP A 419 -8.67 10.12 3.04
CA ASP A 419 -7.48 10.22 2.18
C ASP A 419 -6.27 9.45 2.73
N ASN A 420 -6.23 9.21 4.04
CA ASN A 420 -5.15 8.51 4.75
C ASN A 420 -5.38 6.99 4.98
N ASP A 421 -6.50 6.43 4.51
CA ASP A 421 -6.98 5.09 4.94
C ASP A 421 -6.41 3.90 4.15
N VAL A 422 -5.29 4.07 3.43
CA VAL A 422 -4.63 2.97 2.71
C VAL A 422 -3.12 3.00 2.91
#